data_AF-A0A947DQZ8-F1
#
_entry.id   AF-A0A947DQZ8-F1
#
_cell.length_a   1.000
_cell.length_b   1.000
_cell.length_c   1.000
_cell.angle_alpha   90.00
_cell.angle_beta   90.00
_cell.angle_gamma   90.00
#
_symmetry.space_group_name_H-M   'P 1'
#
loop_
_entity.id
_entity.type
_entity.pdbx_description
1 polymer ?
#
loop_
_entity_poly.entity_id
_entity_poly.type
_entity_poly.pdbx_seq_one_letter_code
_entity_poly.pdbx_strand_id
1 'polypeptide(L)' 'MQRPSALRGTGDGARETASGSKRILTGRTVTVDLEGGALVIEWRASDDRVLMTGPVELERVGDLLGAA' A
#
# COMPACT_ATOMS: atom_id res chain seq x y z
N MET A 1 15.39 -6.82 -13.83
CA MET A 1 14.26 -6.05 -13.26
C MET A 1 13.06 -6.97 -13.20
N GLN A 2 12.65 -7.40 -12.01
CA GLN A 2 11.40 -8.17 -11.86
C GLN A 2 10.23 -7.17 -11.99
N ARG A 3 9.28 -7.45 -12.89
CA ARG A 3 8.12 -6.58 -13.09
C ARG A 3 7.19 -6.76 -11.88
N PRO A 4 6.67 -5.68 -11.27
CA PRO A 4 5.75 -5.78 -10.14
C PRO A 4 4.47 -6.50 -10.59
N SER A 5 4.03 -7.50 -9.81
CA SER A 5 2.75 -8.16 -10.02
C SER A 5 1.62 -7.27 -9.49
N ALA A 6 0.56 -7.09 -10.28
CA ALA A 6 -0.62 -6.30 -9.89
C ALA A 6 -1.71 -7.21 -9.28
N LEU A 7 -2.21 -6.88 -8.09
CA LEU A 7 -3.27 -7.60 -7.39
C LEU A 7 -4.45 -6.64 -7.10
N ARG A 8 -5.70 -7.04 -7.34
CA ARG A 8 -6.86 -6.21 -6.93
C ARG A 8 -7.15 -6.38 -5.45
N GLY A 9 -7.44 -5.30 -4.72
CA GLY A 9 -7.74 -5.38 -3.28
C GLY A 9 -8.45 -4.17 -2.69
N THR A 10 -8.65 -4.21 -1.37
CA THR A 10 -9.00 -3.08 -0.49
C THR A 10 -7.81 -2.78 0.44
N GLY A 11 -7.82 -1.65 1.16
CA GLY A 11 -6.70 -1.23 2.01
C GLY A 11 -6.21 -2.28 3.03
N ASP A 12 -7.10 -3.11 3.58
CA ASP A 12 -6.72 -4.23 4.46
C ASP A 12 -6.06 -5.39 3.69
N GLY A 13 -6.50 -5.64 2.45
CA GLY A 13 -5.87 -6.61 1.56
C GLY A 13 -4.40 -6.27 1.25
N ALA A 14 -4.00 -5.00 1.38
CA ALA A 14 -2.61 -4.58 1.24
C ALA A 14 -1.70 -5.22 2.31
N ARG A 15 -2.17 -5.38 3.56
CA ARG A 15 -1.38 -6.03 4.63
C ARG A 15 -1.15 -7.51 4.36
N GLU A 16 -2.20 -8.22 3.93
CA GLU A 16 -2.09 -9.64 3.60
C GLU A 16 -1.20 -9.86 2.37
N THR A 17 -1.34 -8.99 1.36
CA THR A 17 -0.46 -8.99 0.18
C THR A 17 0.98 -8.73 0.56
N ALA A 18 1.23 -7.81 1.50
CA ALA A 18 2.55 -7.62 2.05
C ALA A 18 3.05 -8.95 2.66
N SER A 19 2.35 -9.52 3.64
CA SER A 19 2.77 -10.80 4.25
C SER A 19 3.09 -11.91 3.22
N GLY A 20 2.27 -12.05 2.19
CA GLY A 20 2.51 -12.97 1.06
C GLY A 20 3.75 -12.65 0.23
N SER A 21 4.03 -11.36 -0.01
CA SER A 21 5.23 -10.87 -0.71
C SER A 21 6.51 -11.15 0.07
N LYS A 22 6.48 -11.00 1.41
CA LYS A 22 7.60 -11.41 2.29
C LYS A 22 7.94 -12.89 2.12
N ARG A 23 6.92 -13.70 1.86
CA ARG A 23 7.00 -15.16 1.73
C ARG A 23 7.44 -15.65 0.34
N ILE A 24 8.03 -14.78 -0.51
CA ILE A 24 8.61 -15.10 -1.83
C ILE A 24 7.56 -15.38 -2.93
N LEU A 25 6.25 -15.33 -2.63
CA LEU A 25 5.23 -15.70 -3.61
C LEU A 25 5.04 -14.68 -4.75
N THR A 26 5.47 -13.42 -4.60
CA THR A 26 5.25 -12.32 -5.57
C THR A 26 6.46 -11.39 -5.78
N GLY A 27 7.64 -11.76 -5.28
CA GLY A 27 8.82 -10.87 -5.29
C GLY A 27 8.77 -9.80 -4.19
N ARG A 28 9.76 -8.89 -4.17
CA ARG A 28 9.94 -7.89 -3.09
C ARG A 28 9.17 -6.58 -3.30
N THR A 29 8.51 -6.42 -4.45
CA THR A 29 7.71 -5.24 -4.78
C THR A 29 6.41 -5.72 -5.42
N VAL A 30 5.27 -5.28 -4.88
CA VAL A 30 3.94 -5.61 -5.37
C VAL A 30 3.12 -4.36 -5.55
N THR A 31 2.30 -4.34 -6.60
CA THR A 31 1.31 -3.27 -6.81
C THR A 31 -0.07 -3.83 -6.51
N VAL A 32 -0.85 -3.11 -5.72
CA VAL A 32 -2.23 -3.45 -5.39
C VAL A 32 -3.14 -2.42 -6.03
N ASP A 33 -3.95 -2.83 -7.00
CA ASP A 33 -4.96 -1.98 -7.63
C ASP A 33 -6.18 -1.89 -6.72
N LEU A 34 -6.37 -0.72 -6.10
CA LEU A 34 -7.53 -0.38 -5.28
C LEU A 34 -8.46 0.54 -6.09
N GLU A 35 -9.70 0.68 -5.64
CA GLU A 35 -10.65 1.63 -6.24
C GLU A 35 -10.14 3.08 -6.17
N GLY A 36 -9.43 3.44 -5.09
CA GLY A 36 -8.77 4.74 -4.91
C GLY A 36 -7.42 4.88 -5.63
N GLY A 37 -7.04 3.92 -6.48
CA GLY A 37 -5.80 3.92 -7.24
C GLY A 37 -4.77 2.87 -6.80
N ALA A 38 -3.63 2.85 -7.49
CA ALA A 38 -2.61 1.83 -7.30
C ALA A 38 -1.76 2.10 -6.05
N LEU A 39 -1.66 1.11 -5.18
CA LEU A 39 -0.83 1.10 -3.98
C LEU A 39 0.38 0.20 -4.18
N VAL A 40 1.58 0.76 -4.13
CA VAL A 40 2.84 0.03 -4.23
C VAL A 40 3.32 -0.36 -2.83
N ILE A 41 3.70 -1.61 -2.67
CA ILE A 41 4.25 -2.19 -1.45
C ILE A 41 5.65 -2.72 -1.74
N GLU A 42 6.64 -2.30 -0.97
CA GLU A 42 8.04 -2.73 -1.11
C GLU A 42 8.59 -3.29 0.21
N TRP A 43 9.31 -4.42 0.12
CA TRP A 43 10.13 -4.92 1.22
C TRP A 43 11.58 -4.50 1.07
N ARG A 44 12.05 -3.69 2.01
CA ARG A 44 13.45 -3.33 2.08
C ARG A 44 14.22 -4.38 2.88
N ALA A 45 15.11 -5.11 2.21
CA ALA A 45 15.88 -6.20 2.83
C ALA A 45 16.94 -5.70 3.83
N SER A 46 17.41 -4.46 3.70
CA SER A 46 18.50 -3.92 4.54
C SER A 46 18.09 -3.73 6.00
N ASP A 47 16.80 -3.59 6.29
CA ASP A 47 16.29 -3.32 7.64
C ASP A 47 14.92 -3.95 7.93
N ASP A 48 14.49 -4.91 7.10
CA ASP A 48 13.23 -5.65 7.22
C ASP A 48 11.97 -4.78 7.36
N ARG A 49 11.94 -3.61 6.71
CA ARG A 49 10.79 -2.70 6.72
C ARG A 49 9.92 -2.85 5.48
N VAL A 50 8.62 -2.61 5.68
CA VAL A 50 7.62 -2.50 4.62
C VAL A 50 7.38 -1.02 4.32
N LEU A 51 7.53 -0.63 3.07
CA LEU A 51 7.20 0.70 2.57
C LEU A 51 5.92 0.61 1.74
N MET A 52 5.00 1.55 1.93
CA MET A 52 3.73 1.63 1.20
C MET A 52 3.64 3.01 0.55
N THR A 53 3.46 3.05 -0.77
CA THR A 53 3.36 4.29 -1.56
C THR A 53 2.11 4.22 -2.42
N GLY A 54 1.23 5.19 -2.26
CA GLY A 54 -0.01 5.26 -3.05
C GLY A 54 -0.49 6.70 -3.18
N PRO A 55 -1.49 6.93 -4.03
CA PRO A 55 -2.12 8.23 -4.18
C PRO A 55 -2.83 8.64 -2.88
N VAL A 56 -2.89 9.95 -2.64
CA VAL A 56 -3.65 10.56 -1.55
C VAL A 56 -4.43 11.74 -2.11
N GLU A 57 -5.71 11.81 -1.75
CA GLU A 57 -6.62 12.87 -2.18
C GLU A 57 -7.13 13.64 -0.96
N LEU A 58 -7.20 14.97 -1.10
CA LEU A 58 -7.73 15.85 -0.06
C LEU A 58 -9.22 16.10 -0.31
N GLU A 59 -10.06 15.35 0.39
CA GLU A 59 -11.52 15.45 0.25
C GLU A 59 -12.07 16.79 0.76
N ARG A 60 -11.60 17.25 1.92
CA ARG A 60 -12.06 18.49 2.53
C ARG A 60 -11.08 19.02 3.58
N VAL A 61 -10.97 20.34 3.65
CA VAL A 61 -10.38 21.06 4.78
C VAL A 61 -11.49 21.79 5.51
N GLY A 62 -11.45 21.79 6.84
CA GLY A 62 -12.39 22.55 7.66
C GLY A 62 -11.85 22.78 9.06
N ASP A 63 -12.42 23.77 9.73
CA ASP A 63 -12.08 24.12 11.10
C ASP A 63 -13.01 23.37 12.07
N LEU A 64 -12.42 22.69 13.06
CA LEU A 64 -13.16 22.13 14.19
C LEU A 64 -13.17 23.15 15.33
N LEU A 65 -14.05 24.16 15.25
CA LEU A 65 -14.34 25.00 16.41
C LEU A 65 -15.20 24.19 17.39
N GLY A 66 -14.58 23.81 18.51
CA GLY A 66 -15.18 22.95 19.53
C GLY A 66 -16.49 23.51 20.05
N ALA A 67 -17.47 22.61 20.25
CA ALA A 67 -18.73 22.90 20.93
C ALA A 67 -18.48 23.65 22.24
N ALA A 68 -19.19 24.77 22.42
CA ALA A 68 -19.37 25.45 23.69
C ALA A 68 -20.80 25.19 24.20
#